data_AF-A0A948N9B4-F1
#
_entry.id   AF-A0A948N9B4-F1
#
_cell.length_a   1.000
_cell.length_b   1.000
_cell.length_c   1.000
_cell.angle_alpha   90.00
_cell.angle_beta   90.00
_cell.angle_gamma   90.00
#
_symmetry.space_group_name_H-M   'P 1'
#
loop_
_entity.id
_entity.type
_entity.pdbx_description
1 polymer ?
#
loop_
_entity_poly.entity_id
_entity_poly.type
_entity_poly.pdbx_seq_one_letter_code
_entity_poly.pdbx_strand_id
1 'polypeptide(L)'
;MNAKSPISYTVMRRIRRVYAVRRAAPVVLASLAFGVVTLWALGREVWVSQVYANMPSFFDVPAITGFMTYAFIHTDLAVQVLCVALLLAVVGLAQGCARLLGGFGKLGAA
;
A
#
# COMPACT_ATOMS: atom_id res chain seq x y z
N MET A 1 -20.90 40.59 -7.22
CA MET A 1 -20.47 39.57 -6.23
C MET A 1 -21.51 38.46 -6.24
N ASN A 2 -21.15 37.26 -6.73
CA ASN A 2 -22.11 36.18 -6.99
C ASN A 2 -22.37 35.40 -5.70
N ALA A 3 -23.51 35.59 -5.06
CA ALA A 3 -23.87 34.92 -3.81
C ALA A 3 -24.02 33.42 -4.07
N LYS A 4 -23.03 32.63 -3.65
CA LYS A 4 -23.07 31.17 -3.77
C LYS A 4 -24.23 30.66 -2.91
N SER A 5 -25.27 30.15 -3.55
CA SER A 5 -26.37 29.50 -2.85
C SER A 5 -25.83 28.29 -2.04
N PRO A 6 -26.41 27.99 -0.87
CA PRO A 6 -25.97 26.86 -0.03
C PRO A 6 -26.01 25.52 -0.80
N ILE A 7 -26.94 25.40 -1.75
CA ILE A 7 -27.06 24.26 -2.67
C ILE A 7 -25.79 24.10 -3.52
N SER A 8 -25.26 25.21 -4.06
CA SER A 8 -24.03 25.19 -4.87
C SER A 8 -22.82 24.65 -4.09
N TYR A 9 -22.71 25.00 -2.80
CA TYR A 9 -21.64 24.50 -1.93
C TYR A 9 -21.72 22.97 -1.75
N THR A 10 -22.90 22.45 -1.42
CA THR A 10 -23.11 21.00 -1.23
C THR A 10 -22.81 20.21 -2.50
N VAL A 11 -23.26 20.70 -3.65
CA VAL A 11 -23.01 20.06 -4.95
C VAL A 11 -21.51 20.07 -5.28
N MET A 12 -20.84 21.22 -5.10
CA MET A 12 -19.41 21.34 -5.38
C MET A 12 -18.56 20.44 -4.49
N ARG A 13 -18.93 20.27 -3.22
CA ARG A 13 -18.25 19.36 -2.29
C ARG A 13 -18.35 17.90 -2.75
N ARG A 14 -19.51 17.47 -3.25
CA ARG A 14 -19.71 16.11 -3.79
C ARG A 14 -18.91 15.87 -5.06
N ILE A 15 -18.93 16.82 -5.99
CA ILE A 15 -18.18 16.73 -7.26
C ILE A 15 -16.69 16.58 -6.98
N ARG A 16 -16.12 17.39 -6.08
CA ARG A 16 -14.70 17.30 -5.73
C ARG A 16 -14.36 15.97 -5.05
N ARG A 17 -15.24 15.40 -4.22
CA ARG A 17 -15.05 14.05 -3.64
C ARG A 17 -15.02 12.98 -4.72
N VAL A 18 -15.99 13.00 -5.64
CA VAL A 18 -16.04 12.05 -6.77
C VAL A 18 -14.79 12.18 -7.64
N TYR A 19 -14.34 13.40 -7.91
CA TYR A 19 -13.13 13.65 -8.69
C TYR A 19 -11.86 13.16 -7.98
N ALA A 20 -11.75 13.38 -6.66
CA ALA A 20 -10.64 12.88 -5.86
C ALA A 20 -10.59 11.33 -5.86
N VAL A 21 -11.73 10.69 -5.66
CA VAL A 21 -11.84 9.22 -5.73
C VAL A 21 -11.49 8.72 -7.13
N ARG A 22 -12.05 9.32 -8.19
CA ARG A 22 -11.78 8.93 -9.57
C ARG A 22 -10.29 9.01 -9.95
N ARG A 23 -9.56 9.97 -9.37
CA ARG A 23 -8.13 10.15 -9.62
C ARG A 23 -7.26 9.15 -8.86
N ALA A 24 -7.65 8.75 -7.66
CA ALA A 24 -6.85 7.86 -6.82
C ALA A 24 -7.22 6.37 -6.98
N ALA A 25 -8.47 6.06 -7.34
CA ALA A 25 -8.96 4.70 -7.58
C ALA A 25 -8.06 3.85 -8.50
N PRO A 26 -7.61 4.33 -9.69
CA PRO A 26 -6.79 3.48 -10.56
C PRO A 26 -5.43 3.14 -9.94
N VAL A 27 -4.83 4.06 -9.18
CA VAL A 27 -3.55 3.81 -8.50
C VAL A 27 -3.73 2.78 -7.40
N VAL A 28 -4.76 2.95 -6.56
CA VAL A 28 -5.05 2.00 -5.47
C VAL A 28 -5.36 0.60 -6.03
N LEU A 29 -6.21 0.51 -7.06
CA LEU A 29 -6.56 -0.76 -7.69
C LEU A 29 -5.34 -1.43 -8.35
N ALA A 30 -4.52 -0.66 -9.08
CA ALA A 30 -3.31 -1.19 -9.70
C ALA A 30 -2.31 -1.70 -8.66
N SER A 31 -2.08 -0.94 -7.58
CA SER A 31 -1.18 -1.35 -6.50
C SER A 31 -1.70 -2.57 -5.73
N LEU A 32 -3.02 -2.68 -5.51
CA LEU A 32 -3.64 -3.88 -4.94
C LEU A 32 -3.45 -5.10 -5.85
N ALA A 33 -3.80 -4.99 -7.12
CA ALA A 33 -3.69 -6.08 -8.07
C ALA A 33 -2.22 -6.54 -8.21
N PHE A 34 -1.30 -5.59 -8.34
CA PHE A 34 0.13 -5.85 -8.38
C PHE A 34 0.60 -6.56 -7.10
N GLY A 35 0.25 -6.04 -5.92
CA GLY A 35 0.60 -6.65 -4.65
C GLY A 35 0.07 -8.08 -4.48
N VAL A 36 -1.17 -8.35 -4.90
CA VAL A 36 -1.75 -9.71 -4.87
C VAL A 36 -0.99 -10.67 -5.77
N VAL A 37 -0.66 -10.25 -7.00
CA VAL A 37 0.13 -11.08 -7.93
C VAL A 37 1.53 -11.34 -7.37
N THR A 38 2.18 -10.32 -6.81
CA THR A 38 3.49 -10.46 -6.19
C THR A 38 3.46 -11.41 -4.99
N LEU A 39 2.45 -11.30 -4.11
CA LEU A 39 2.28 -12.22 -2.97
C LEU A 39 2.03 -13.65 -3.42
N TRP A 40 1.22 -13.84 -4.46
CA TRP A 40 0.98 -15.16 -5.04
C TRP A 40 2.27 -15.77 -5.60
N ALA A 41 3.08 -15.00 -6.32
CA ALA A 41 4.38 -15.44 -6.83
C ALA A 41 5.36 -15.75 -5.69
N LEU A 42 5.42 -14.90 -4.65
CA LEU A 42 6.28 -15.09 -3.49
C LEU A 42 5.93 -16.38 -2.74
N GLY A 43 4.64 -16.69 -2.58
CA GLY A 43 4.19 -17.93 -1.95
C GLY A 43 4.53 -19.21 -2.71
N ARG A 44 4.90 -19.11 -4.00
CA ARG A 44 5.42 -20.25 -4.77
C ARG A 44 6.91 -20.48 -4.55
N GLU A 45 7.68 -19.41 -4.37
CA GLU A 45 9.13 -19.47 -4.16
C GLU A 45 9.49 -19.72 -2.70
N VAL A 46 8.70 -19.19 -1.77
CA VAL A 46 8.98 -19.27 -0.33
C VAL A 46 7.97 -20.17 0.37
N TRP A 47 8.47 -21.24 0.97
CA TRP A 47 7.70 -22.05 1.90
C TRP A 47 7.53 -21.33 3.24
N VAL A 48 6.46 -20.54 3.34
CA VAL A 48 6.11 -19.74 4.51
C VAL A 48 6.05 -20.59 5.80
N SER A 49 5.60 -21.84 5.70
CA SER A 49 5.58 -22.77 6.84
C SER A 49 6.97 -23.07 7.41
N GLN A 50 7.98 -23.25 6.55
CA GLN A 50 9.37 -23.45 6.96
C GLN A 50 9.99 -22.18 7.54
N VAL A 51 9.62 -21.01 7.00
CA VAL A 51 10.07 -19.73 7.56
C VAL A 51 9.56 -19.57 8.98
N TYR A 52 8.26 -19.80 9.22
CA TYR A 52 7.68 -19.71 10.57
C TYR A 52 8.23 -20.77 11.53
N ALA A 53 8.48 -21.99 11.05
CA ALA A 53 9.06 -23.06 11.87
C ALA A 53 10.49 -22.74 12.34
N ASN A 54 11.27 -22.03 11.52
CA ASN A 54 12.65 -21.67 11.81
C ASN A 54 12.79 -20.26 12.42
N MET A 55 11.70 -19.52 12.58
CA MET A 55 11.76 -18.15 13.04
C MET A 55 12.01 -18.09 14.55
N PRO A 56 12.96 -17.26 15.02
CA PRO A 56 13.12 -17.02 16.45
C PRO A 56 11.90 -16.31 17.06
N SER A 57 11.80 -16.33 18.38
CA SER A 57 10.71 -15.71 19.14
C SER A 57 10.51 -14.25 18.74
N PHE A 58 9.24 -13.83 18.55
CA PHE A 58 8.87 -12.45 18.20
C PHE A 58 9.35 -11.38 19.20
N PHE A 59 9.68 -11.79 20.43
CA PHE A 59 10.15 -10.88 21.48
C PHE A 59 11.68 -10.72 21.51
N ASP A 60 12.42 -11.52 20.73
CA ASP A 60 13.86 -11.41 20.60
C ASP A 60 14.22 -10.61 19.33
N VAL A 61 14.15 -9.28 19.48
CA VAL A 61 14.36 -8.33 18.38
C VAL A 61 15.73 -8.51 17.68
N PRO A 62 16.86 -8.69 18.41
CA PRO A 62 18.15 -9.01 17.78
C PRO A 62 18.12 -10.30 16.96
N ALA A 63 17.56 -11.39 17.49
CA ALA A 63 17.51 -12.66 16.77
C ALA A 63 16.64 -12.59 15.51
N ILE A 64 15.50 -11.90 15.55
CA ILE A 64 14.62 -11.70 14.38
C ILE A 64 15.33 -10.92 13.29
N THR A 65 15.99 -9.81 13.63
CA THR A 65 16.66 -8.98 12.63
C THR A 65 17.82 -9.72 11.97
N GLY A 66 18.59 -10.49 12.73
CA GLY A 66 19.61 -11.40 12.21
C GLY A 66 19.02 -12.46 11.28
N PHE A 67 17.96 -13.15 11.71
CA PHE A 67 17.27 -14.17 10.92
C PHE A 67 16.74 -13.61 9.60
N MET A 68 16.04 -12.47 9.62
CA MET A 68 15.47 -11.84 8.42
C MET A 68 16.56 -11.40 7.44
N THR A 69 17.64 -10.82 7.94
CA THR A 69 18.77 -10.38 7.11
C THR A 69 19.48 -11.59 6.48
N TYR A 70 19.74 -12.63 7.27
CA TYR A 70 20.37 -13.85 6.80
C TYR A 70 19.52 -14.56 5.75
N ALA A 71 18.22 -14.72 6.02
CA ALA A 71 17.26 -15.30 5.09
C ALA A 71 17.20 -14.52 3.77
N PHE A 72 17.14 -13.19 3.82
CA PHE A 72 17.07 -12.36 2.62
C PHE A 72 18.33 -12.44 1.75
N ILE A 73 19.52 -12.41 2.38
CA ILE A 73 20.80 -12.47 1.65
C ILE A 73 20.99 -13.83 0.97
N HIS A 74 20.54 -14.92 1.61
CA HIS A 74 20.75 -16.28 1.12
C HIS A 74 19.56 -16.83 0.31
N THR A 75 18.48 -16.07 0.12
CA THR A 75 17.39 -16.45 -0.80
C THR A 75 17.73 -16.21 -2.26
N ASP A 76 17.07 -16.96 -3.14
CA ASP A 76 17.16 -16.77 -4.58
C ASP A 76 16.80 -15.36 -5.03
N LEU A 77 17.45 -14.91 -6.11
CA LEU A 77 17.26 -13.56 -6.69
C LEU A 77 15.79 -13.27 -7.02
N ALA A 78 15.01 -14.29 -7.40
CA ALA A 78 13.57 -14.16 -7.63
C ALA A 78 12.83 -13.67 -6.37
N VAL A 79 13.14 -14.21 -5.19
CA VAL A 79 12.53 -13.81 -3.91
C VAL A 79 12.91 -12.37 -3.58
N GLN A 80 14.17 -11.99 -3.76
CA GLN A 80 14.63 -10.62 -3.51
C GLN A 80 13.87 -9.60 -4.37
N VAL A 81 13.73 -9.87 -5.67
CA VAL A 81 12.97 -9.02 -6.60
C VAL A 81 11.50 -8.95 -6.21
N LEU A 82 10.88 -10.07 -5.83
CA LEU A 82 9.48 -10.10 -5.39
C LEU A 82 9.27 -9.32 -4.09
N CYS A 83 10.21 -9.37 -3.14
CA CYS A 83 10.18 -8.55 -1.92
C CYS A 83 10.21 -7.05 -2.23
N VAL A 84 11.09 -6.62 -3.15
CA VAL A 84 11.16 -5.22 -3.60
C VAL A 84 9.88 -4.82 -4.33
N ALA A 85 9.36 -5.68 -5.21
CA ALA A 85 8.09 -5.45 -5.90
C ALA A 85 6.92 -5.28 -4.91
N LEU A 86 6.88 -6.11 -3.87
CA LEU A 86 5.85 -6.02 -2.83
C LEU A 86 5.96 -4.69 -2.07
N LEU A 87 7.18 -4.24 -1.76
CA LEU A 87 7.42 -2.95 -1.12
C LEU A 87 6.93 -1.79 -2.01
N LEU A 88 7.17 -1.84 -3.32
CA LEU A 88 6.64 -0.86 -4.27
C LEU A 88 5.11 -0.85 -4.31
N ALA A 89 4.47 -2.03 -4.22
CA ALA A 89 3.01 -2.14 -4.14
C ALA A 89 2.47 -1.43 -2.88
N VAL A 90 3.11 -1.66 -1.74
CA VAL A 90 2.76 -1.01 -0.46
C VAL A 90 2.93 0.50 -0.53
N VAL A 91 4.04 0.99 -1.10
CA VAL A 91 4.27 2.44 -1.28
C VAL A 91 3.22 3.04 -2.22
N GLY A 92 2.89 2.36 -3.32
CA GLY A 92 1.84 2.80 -4.24
C GLY A 92 0.47 2.89 -3.56
N LEU A 93 0.14 1.92 -2.71
CA LEU A 93 -1.07 1.96 -1.88
C LEU A 93 -1.07 3.12 -0.90
N ALA A 94 0.03 3.32 -0.17
CA ALA A 94 0.18 4.42 0.77
C ALA A 94 0.01 5.78 0.07
N GLN A 95 0.60 5.96 -1.13
CA GLN A 95 0.44 7.16 -1.93
C GLN A 95 -1.00 7.34 -2.44
N GLY A 96 -1.66 6.26 -2.87
CA GLY A 96 -3.07 6.29 -3.26
C GLY A 96 -3.99 6.72 -2.12
N CYS A 97 -3.78 6.16 -0.93
CA CYS A 97 -4.47 6.52 0.30
C CYS A 97 -4.18 7.97 0.72
N ALA A 98 -2.92 8.41 0.68
CA ALA A 98 -2.55 9.78 1.00
C ALA A 98 -3.19 10.79 0.03
N ARG A 99 -3.31 10.46 -1.27
CA ARG A 99 -4.00 11.30 -2.26
C ARG A 99 -5.51 11.37 -2.00
N LEU A 100 -6.13 10.27 -1.58
CA LEU A 100 -7.53 10.26 -1.15
C LEU A 100 -7.71 11.18 0.07
N LEU A 101 -6.93 10.96 1.13
CA LEU A 101 -7.01 11.71 2.38
C LEU A 101 -6.69 13.21 2.18
N GLY A 102 -5.63 13.54 1.44
CA GLY A 102 -5.29 14.92 1.11
C GLY A 102 -6.32 15.60 0.20
N GLY A 103 -6.96 14.83 -0.69
CA GLY A 103 -8.11 15.28 -1.45
C GLY A 103 -9.31 15.62 -0.56
N PHE A 104 -9.54 14.85 0.51
CA PHE A 104 -10.58 15.14 1.51
C PHE A 104 -10.21 16.30 2.44
N GLY A 105 -8.95 16.44 2.86
CA GLY A 105 -8.49 17.52 3.73
C GLY A 105 -8.63 18.90 3.10
N LYS A 106 -8.32 19.04 1.80
CA LYS A 106 -8.54 20.27 1.03
C LYS A 106 -10.03 20.65 0.86
N LEU A 107 -10.96 19.76 1.23
CA LEU A 107 -12.41 19.98 1.17
C LEU A 107 -13.03 20.37 2.50
N GLY A 108 -12.29 20.27 3.61
CA GLY A 108 -12.74 20.71 4.94
C GLY A 108 -12.32 22.13 5.30
N ALA A 109 -11.29 22.67 4.64
CA ALA A 109 -10.70 23.99 4.92
C ALA A 109 -11.21 25.13 4.00
N ALA A 110 -12.21 24.87 3.14
CA ALA A 110 -12.76 25.81 2.16
C ALA A 110 -14.29 25.78 2.13
#